data_AF-A0A368YX17-F1
#
_entry.id   AF-A0A368YX17-F1
#
_cell.length_a   1.000
_cell.length_b   1.000
_cell.length_c   1.000
_cell.angle_alpha   90.00
_cell.angle_beta   90.00
_cell.angle_gamma   90.00
#
_symmetry.space_group_name_H-M   'P 1'
#
loop_
_entity.id
_entity.type
_entity.pdbx_description
1 polymer ?
#
loop_
_entity_poly.entity_id
_entity_poly.type
_entity_poly.pdbx_seq_one_letter_code
_entity_poly.pdbx_strand_id
1 'polypeptide(L)'
;MKGKCKICGNEYTQSGMSRHLKSCLNKNYDKIVAEEQAQKTLYYHIYIKGTYRSEYWLQLQVKADAKLSDLDKFLRDRSYSLLANLVGLPRENSRRF
;
A
#
# COMPACT_ATOMS: atom_id res chain seq x y z
N MET A 1 13.70 -0.14 -9.12
CA MET A 1 13.47 0.52 -7.82
C MET A 1 12.90 -0.47 -6.82
N LYS A 2 13.17 -0.27 -5.53
CA LYS A 2 12.58 -1.06 -4.44
C LYS A 2 11.54 -0.21 -3.70
N GLY A 3 10.51 -0.86 -3.17
CA GLY A 3 9.48 -0.26 -2.32
C GLY A 3 9.47 -0.94 -0.95
N LYS A 4 9.13 -0.18 0.09
CA LYS A 4 9.08 -0.66 1.47
C LYS A 4 7.71 -1.24 1.83
N CYS A 5 7.65 -2.48 2.30
CA CYS A 5 6.44 -3.05 2.85
C CYS A 5 6.12 -2.36 4.18
N LYS A 6 4.91 -1.82 4.33
CA LYS A 6 4.48 -1.14 5.58
C LYS A 6 4.14 -2.12 6.71
N ILE A 7 3.85 -3.38 6.39
CA ILE A 7 3.49 -4.42 7.36
C ILE A 7 4.75 -4.92 8.09
N CYS A 8 5.77 -5.32 7.33
CA CYS A 8 7.00 -5.92 7.89
C CYS A 8 8.23 -5.00 7.85
N GLY A 9 8.17 -3.86 7.14
CA GLY A 9 9.27 -2.92 7.03
C GLY A 9 10.36 -3.25 6.00
N ASN A 10 10.34 -4.44 5.39
CA ASN A 10 11.36 -4.87 4.42
C ASN A 10 11.17 -4.25 3.02
N GLU A 11 12.25 -4.20 2.24
CA GLU A 11 12.24 -3.67 0.88
C GLU A 11 12.19 -4.76 -0.18
N TYR A 12 11.37 -4.56 -1.21
CA TYR A 12 11.20 -5.51 -2.32
C TYR A 12 11.20 -4.79 -3.66
N THR A 13 11.61 -5.49 -4.72
CA THR A 13 11.34 -5.04 -6.09
C THR A 13 9.84 -5.07 -6.37
N GLN A 14 9.40 -4.41 -7.43
CA GLN A 14 7.99 -4.42 -7.86
C GLN A 14 7.42 -5.84 -7.99
N SER A 15 8.10 -6.73 -8.73
CA SER A 15 7.70 -8.13 -8.89
C SER A 15 7.82 -8.92 -7.59
N GLY A 16 8.81 -8.60 -6.76
CA GLY A 16 9.01 -9.18 -5.44
C GLY A 16 7.87 -8.83 -4.47
N MET A 17 7.38 -7.59 -4.49
CA MET A 17 6.31 -7.11 -3.61
C MET A 17 5.02 -7.90 -3.84
N SER A 18 4.61 -8.12 -5.09
CA SER A 18 3.40 -8.89 -5.42
C SER A 18 3.41 -10.30 -4.81
N ARG A 19 4.57 -10.98 -4.85
CA ARG A 19 4.74 -12.32 -4.25
C ARG A 19 4.82 -12.24 -2.74
N HIS A 20 5.56 -11.27 -2.23
CA HIS A 20 5.74 -11.04 -0.80
C HIS A 20 4.41 -10.81 -0.08
N LEU A 21 3.56 -9.91 -0.59
CA LEU A 21 2.33 -9.49 0.06
C LEU A 21 1.43 -10.68 0.41
N LYS A 22 1.26 -11.65 -0.50
CA LYS A 22 0.47 -12.86 -0.23
C LYS A 22 0.88 -13.56 1.08
N SER A 23 2.18 -13.72 1.29
CA SER A 23 2.70 -14.34 2.50
C SER A 23 2.73 -13.40 3.70
N CYS A 24 3.01 -12.12 3.48
CA CYS A 24 3.15 -11.13 4.54
C CYS A 24 1.82 -10.86 5.23
N LEU A 25 0.73 -10.78 4.45
CA LEU A 25 -0.62 -10.58 4.96
C LEU A 25 -1.06 -11.76 5.83
N ASN A 26 -0.90 -12.99 5.33
CA ASN A 26 -1.26 -14.18 6.09
C ASN A 26 -0.46 -14.29 7.40
N LYS A 27 0.83 -13.98 7.36
CA LYS A 27 1.70 -14.04 8.55
C LYS A 27 1.41 -12.96 9.59
N ASN A 28 0.84 -11.82 9.18
CA ASN A 28 0.59 -10.68 10.06
C ASN A 28 -0.91 -10.41 10.22
N TYR A 29 -1.78 -11.36 9.86
CA TYR A 29 -3.23 -11.17 9.84
C TYR A 29 -3.76 -10.71 11.20
N ASP A 30 -3.36 -11.39 12.28
CA ASP A 30 -3.84 -11.06 13.64
C ASP A 30 -3.44 -9.65 14.07
N LYS A 31 -2.22 -9.22 13.69
CA LYS A 31 -1.74 -7.86 13.94
C LYS A 31 -2.58 -6.83 13.18
N ILE A 32 -2.85 -7.09 11.91
CA ILE A 32 -3.63 -6.20 11.03
C ILE A 32 -5.07 -6.08 11.54
N VAL A 33 -5.71 -7.20 11.90
CA VAL A 33 -7.09 -7.23 12.40
C VAL A 33 -7.21 -6.55 13.76
N ALA A 34 -6.24 -6.76 14.66
CA ALA A 34 -6.22 -6.10 15.97
C ALA A 34 -6.11 -4.57 15.84
N GLU A 35 -5.29 -4.07 14.92
CA GLU A 35 -5.16 -2.64 14.64
C GLU A 35 -6.43 -2.04 14.03
N GLU A 36 -7.14 -2.78 13.15
CA GLU A 36 -8.33 -2.28 12.48
C GLU A 36 -9.64 -2.44 13.28
N GLN A 37 -9.61 -3.08 14.46
CA GLN A 37 -10.79 -3.38 15.29
C GLN A 37 -11.92 -4.05 14.47
N ALA A 38 -11.56 -4.71 13.37
CA ALA A 38 -12.48 -4.99 12.28
C ALA A 38 -12.95 -6.44 12.28
N GLN A 39 -14.24 -6.61 11.98
CA GLN A 39 -14.85 -7.87 11.58
C GLN A 39 -14.21 -8.38 10.27
N LYS A 40 -14.44 -9.65 9.90
CA LYS A 40 -13.97 -10.19 8.61
C LYS A 40 -14.47 -9.32 7.46
N THR A 41 -13.57 -8.56 6.85
CA THR A 41 -13.82 -7.69 5.70
C THR A 41 -13.05 -8.20 4.48
N LEU A 42 -13.66 -8.06 3.30
CA LEU A 42 -13.01 -8.38 2.03
C LEU A 42 -12.15 -7.18 1.59
N TYR A 43 -10.98 -7.46 1.05
CA TYR A 43 -10.06 -6.44 0.53
C TYR A 43 -9.68 -6.75 -0.91
N TYR A 44 -9.63 -5.70 -1.73
CA TYR A 44 -9.05 -5.75 -3.07
C TYR A 44 -7.59 -5.33 -3.00
N HIS A 45 -6.71 -6.12 -3.63
CA HIS A 45 -5.34 -5.71 -3.88
C HIS A 45 -5.27 -4.92 -5.20
N ILE A 46 -4.90 -3.65 -5.12
CA ILE A 46 -4.80 -2.75 -6.28
C ILE A 46 -3.34 -2.49 -6.59
N TYR A 47 -2.98 -2.73 -7.86
CA TYR A 47 -1.68 -2.41 -8.40
C TYR A 47 -1.76 -1.13 -9.24
N ILE A 48 -0.98 -0.11 -8.86
CA ILE A 48 -0.93 1.19 -9.53
C ILE A 48 0.47 1.39 -10.09
N LYS A 49 0.57 1.83 -11.34
CA LYS A 49 1.82 2.20 -12.01
C LYS A 49 1.67 3.55 -12.68
N GLY A 50 2.73 4.35 -12.67
CA GLY A 50 2.78 5.59 -13.44
C GLY A 50 2.71 5.30 -14.94
N THR A 51 1.81 5.98 -15.66
CA THR A 51 1.65 5.82 -17.12
C THR A 51 2.93 6.17 -17.88
N TYR A 52 3.57 7.27 -17.48
CA TYR A 52 4.77 7.80 -18.15
C TYR A 52 6.07 7.52 -17.40
N ARG A 53 5.96 7.04 -16.15
CA ARG A 53 7.10 6.71 -15.28
C ARG A 53 6.81 5.39 -14.58
N SER A 54 7.11 4.30 -15.26
CA SER A 54 6.79 2.93 -14.81
C SER A 54 7.58 2.51 -13.58
N GLU A 55 8.64 3.24 -13.24
CA GLU A 55 9.43 3.08 -12.03
C GLU A 55 8.69 3.53 -10.76
N TYR A 56 7.65 4.36 -10.91
CA TYR A 56 6.72 4.72 -9.84
C TYR A 56 5.57 3.72 -9.83
N TRP A 57 5.54 2.93 -8.76
CA TRP A 57 4.52 1.92 -8.54
C TRP A 57 4.08 1.93 -7.08
N LEU A 58 2.85 1.48 -6.86
CA LEU A 58 2.21 1.39 -5.55
C LEU A 58 1.33 0.14 -5.51
N GLN A 59 1.33 -0.60 -4.40
CA GLN A 59 0.54 -1.83 -4.24
C GLN A 59 -0.28 -1.79 -2.95
N LEU A 60 -1.48 -1.23 -2.98
CA LEU A 60 -2.28 -1.05 -1.77
C LEU A 60 -3.41 -2.08 -1.68
N GLN A 61 -4.01 -2.26 -0.50
CA GLN A 61 -5.33 -2.88 -0.41
C GLN A 61 -6.36 -1.86 -0.02
N VAL A 62 -7.56 -2.11 -0.50
CA VAL A 62 -8.74 -1.29 -0.25
C VAL A 62 -9.84 -2.22 0.24
N LYS A 63 -10.58 -1.81 1.26
CA LYS A 63 -11.79 -2.53 1.66
C LYS A 63 -12.77 -2.60 0.49
N ALA A 64 -13.46 -3.74 0.34
CA ALA A 64 -14.36 -3.97 -0.79
C ALA A 64 -15.56 -3.00 -0.82
N ASP A 65 -15.91 -2.41 0.33
CA ASP A 65 -16.97 -1.42 0.50
C ASP A 65 -16.48 0.05 0.45
N ALA A 66 -15.17 0.27 0.28
CA ALA A 66 -14.65 1.63 0.17
C ALA A 66 -15.12 2.28 -1.14
N LYS A 67 -15.41 3.59 -1.10
CA LYS A 67 -15.82 4.31 -2.29
C LYS A 67 -14.61 4.64 -3.14
N LEU A 68 -14.82 4.74 -4.46
CA LEU A 68 -13.79 5.22 -5.38
C LEU A 68 -13.29 6.63 -5.00
N SER A 69 -14.15 7.46 -4.43
CA SER A 69 -13.76 8.78 -3.90
C SER A 69 -12.76 8.71 -2.75
N ASP A 70 -12.80 7.65 -1.94
CA ASP A 70 -11.87 7.48 -0.81
C ASP A 70 -10.50 7.08 -1.35
N LEU A 71 -10.46 6.20 -2.36
CA LEU A 71 -9.23 5.86 -3.07
C LEU A 71 -8.66 7.06 -3.83
N ASP A 72 -9.48 7.84 -4.55
CA ASP A 72 -9.02 9.02 -5.27
C ASP A 72 -8.43 10.08 -4.32
N LYS A 73 -9.10 10.34 -3.18
CA LYS A 73 -8.56 11.19 -2.12
C LYS A 73 -7.21 10.67 -1.62
N PHE A 74 -7.12 9.38 -1.31
CA PHE A 74 -5.86 8.78 -0.84
C PHE A 74 -4.71 8.95 -1.85
N LEU A 75 -4.99 8.84 -3.15
CA LEU A 75 -3.96 8.96 -4.19
C LEU A 75 -3.52 10.41 -4.45
N ARG A 76 -4.41 11.38 -4.20
CA ARG A 76 -4.14 12.81 -4.40
C ARG A 76 -3.60 13.50 -3.15
N ASP A 77 -3.91 12.98 -1.98
CA ASP A 77 -3.50 13.59 -0.73
C ASP A 77 -1.99 13.41 -0.51
N ARG A 78 -1.30 14.55 -0.37
CA ARG A 78 0.14 14.63 -0.08
C ARG A 78 0.43 14.42 1.40
N SER A 79 -0.61 14.51 2.25
CA SER A 79 -0.52 14.45 3.71
C SER A 79 -0.95 13.07 4.20
N TYR A 80 0.00 12.15 4.29
CA TYR A 80 -0.19 10.78 4.76
C TYR A 80 -0.55 10.73 6.26
N SER A 81 -1.80 11.03 6.61
CA SER A 81 -2.44 10.68 7.87
C SER A 81 -3.95 10.85 7.68
N LEU A 82 -4.73 9.81 7.34
CA LEU A 82 -5.33 9.00 8.40
C LEU A 82 -5.92 7.65 7.93
N LEU A 83 -5.71 7.19 6.70
CA LEU A 83 -6.24 5.89 6.23
C LEU A 83 -5.25 5.06 5.40
N ALA A 84 -3.95 5.28 5.64
CA ALA A 84 -2.87 4.70 4.84
C ALA A 84 -2.30 3.41 5.45
N ASN A 85 -3.16 2.44 5.80
CA ASN A 85 -2.71 1.07 5.75
C ASN A 85 -2.61 0.72 4.27
N LEU A 86 -1.42 0.85 3.68
CA LEU A 86 -0.80 -0.13 2.76
C LEU A 86 0.24 0.47 1.79
N VAL A 87 1.46 -0.07 1.96
CA VAL A 87 2.57 -0.29 1.00
C VAL A 87 3.26 0.91 0.34
N GLY A 88 4.58 0.98 0.56
CA GLY A 88 5.55 1.14 -0.52
C GLY A 88 5.51 2.39 -1.38
N LEU A 89 5.70 3.56 -0.77
CA LEU A 89 6.17 4.73 -1.52
C LEU A 89 7.68 4.62 -1.72
N PRO A 90 8.21 4.85 -2.93
CA PRO A 90 9.63 5.10 -3.10
C PRO A 90 9.99 6.37 -2.31
N ARG A 91 11.16 6.37 -1.64
CA ARG A 91 11.65 7.57 -0.95
C ARG A 91 11.65 8.74 -1.93
N GLU A 92 10.83 9.76 -1.66
CA GLU A 92 11.08 11.10 -2.19
C GLU A 92 12.42 11.54 -1.61
N ASN A 93 13.43 11.56 -2.46
CA ASN A 93 14.67 12.25 -2.16
C ASN A 93 14.31 13.73 -2.14
N SER A 94 14.24 14.32 -0.96
CA SER A 94 14.17 15.76 -0.75
C SER A 94 15.43 16.42 -1.34
N ARG A 95 15.44 16.59 -2.65
CA ARG A 95 16.21 17.66 -3.28
C ARG A 95 15.24 18.75 -3.62
N ARG A 96 15.36 19.84 -2.84
CA ARG A 96 15.15 21.23 -3.28
C ARG A 96 15.17 21.32 -4.80
N PHE A 97 14.10 21.83 -5.40
CA PHE A 97 14.07 23.13 -6.08
C PHE A 97 12.62 23.62 -6.09
#